data_AF-A0A8T1PUW0-F1
#
_entry.id   AF-A0A8T1PUW0-F1
#
_cell.length_a   1.000
_cell.length_b   1.000
_cell.length_c   1.000
_cell.angle_alpha   90.00
_cell.angle_beta   90.00
_cell.angle_gamma   90.00
#
_symmetry.space_group_name_H-M   'P 1'
#
loop_
_entity.id
_entity.type
_entity.pdbx_description
1 polymer ?
#
loop_
_entity_poly.entity_id
_entity_poly.type
_entity_poly.pdbx_seq_one_letter_code
_entity_poly.pdbx_strand_id
1 'polypeptide(L)'
;MPWLAIPFSDLETKKALSRKFDIEGIPCLVVLQPNDHKDIATLHDGVELIYRYGIQAFPFTKERLDKLHEEERQKHENQTLTNLLTNHDRDYLLGHPRTEQVPVASLIGKTVGLYFSAQWCIPCVKFAPKLASIYHKIKQTPIEKGDDFEEDFEIVFVSNDRDQEAFDSYFDTMPWLALPFGDPAVKELAKHFDVRDIPCLVILGPDGKTVTKQGRNLINLYKENAYPFTEARVELLEKQMDEEAKSLPRTVVHPGHRHELTLVSEGNGGGPFICCGCDEQGSGWAYQCLECGYEVHPKCVITSANPASTGNKDG
;
A
#
# COMPACT_ATOMS: atom_id res chain seq x y z
N MET A 1 17.67 0.05 29.53
CA MET A 1 18.03 -0.87 28.44
C MET A 1 19.05 -1.87 28.97
N PRO A 2 18.97 -3.17 28.62
CA PRO A 2 19.84 -4.21 29.18
C PRO A 2 21.24 -4.30 28.54
N TRP A 3 21.57 -3.42 27.59
CA TRP A 3 22.83 -3.46 26.83
C TRP A 3 23.88 -2.48 27.37
N LEU A 4 25.15 -2.83 27.19
CA LEU A 4 26.29 -1.93 27.40
C LEU A 4 26.27 -0.80 26.37
N ALA A 5 26.72 0.39 26.78
CA ALA A 5 26.80 1.56 25.91
C ALA A 5 28.22 2.12 25.89
N ILE A 6 28.65 2.59 24.72
CA ILE A 6 29.86 3.40 24.61
C ILE A 6 29.60 4.74 25.33
N PRO A 7 30.50 5.18 26.23
CA PRO A 7 30.32 6.41 26.99
C PRO A 7 29.95 7.62 26.12
N PHE A 8 29.14 8.54 26.64
CA PHE A 8 28.70 9.71 25.88
C PHE A 8 29.89 10.51 25.31
N SER A 9 30.92 10.69 26.14
CA SER A 9 32.13 11.46 25.86
C SER A 9 33.10 10.81 24.86
N ASP A 10 32.99 9.50 24.59
CA ASP A 10 33.90 8.82 23.67
C ASP A 10 33.44 9.01 22.21
N LEU A 11 33.67 10.21 21.69
CA LEU A 11 33.28 10.60 20.34
C LEU A 11 34.15 9.92 19.27
N GLU A 12 35.41 9.65 19.57
CA GLU A 12 36.35 9.04 18.63
C GLU A 12 35.95 7.60 18.31
N THR A 13 35.63 6.78 19.32
CA THR A 13 35.16 5.41 19.10
C THR A 13 33.85 5.39 18.32
N LYS A 14 32.90 6.29 18.64
CA LYS A 14 31.63 6.38 17.91
C LYS A 14 31.84 6.71 16.43
N LYS A 15 32.65 7.74 16.13
CA LYS A 15 32.99 8.11 14.74
C LYS A 15 33.74 7.00 14.02
N ALA A 16 34.63 6.28 14.70
CA ALA A 16 35.35 5.16 14.13
C ALA A 16 34.40 4.02 13.76
N LEU A 17 33.44 3.67 14.63
CA LEU A 17 32.45 2.63 14.37
C LEU A 17 31.46 3.03 13.27
N SER A 18 30.95 4.27 13.28
CA SER A 18 30.09 4.77 12.21
C SER A 18 30.76 4.70 10.84
N ARG A 19 32.04 5.07 10.75
CA ARG A 19 32.81 4.93 9.49
C ARG A 19 33.10 3.48 9.14
N LYS A 20 33.42 2.64 10.13
CA LYS A 20 33.76 1.23 9.89
C LYS A 20 32.58 0.45 9.33
N PHE A 21 31.38 0.71 9.82
CA PHE A 21 30.17 -0.01 9.42
C PHE A 21 29.27 0.78 8.48
N ASP A 22 29.77 1.89 7.94
CA ASP A 22 29.08 2.75 6.99
C ASP A 22 27.66 3.14 7.43
N ILE A 23 27.54 3.66 8.65
CA ILE A 23 26.24 3.99 9.23
C ILE A 23 25.74 5.32 8.63
N GLU A 24 24.82 5.22 7.68
CA GLU A 24 24.20 6.38 7.01
C GLU A 24 22.92 6.90 7.70
N GLY A 25 22.34 6.15 8.64
CA GLY A 25 21.07 6.51 9.27
C GLY A 25 20.77 5.81 10.59
N ILE A 26 19.68 6.20 11.22
CA ILE A 26 19.14 5.60 12.45
C ILE A 26 17.64 5.29 12.29
N PRO A 27 17.12 4.22 12.93
CA PRO A 27 17.85 3.22 13.71
C PRO A 27 18.73 2.32 12.82
N CYS A 28 19.90 1.92 13.33
CA CYS A 28 20.82 0.98 12.68
C CYS A 28 21.22 -0.11 13.68
N LEU A 29 21.24 -1.36 13.23
CA LEU A 29 21.63 -2.53 14.03
C LEU A 29 22.54 -3.40 13.18
N VAL A 30 23.81 -3.45 13.60
CA VAL A 30 24.82 -4.30 12.98
C VAL A 30 24.97 -5.57 13.81
N VAL A 31 24.75 -6.73 13.19
CA VAL A 31 24.90 -8.03 13.85
C VAL A 31 26.26 -8.62 13.48
N LEU A 32 27.09 -8.84 14.48
CA LEU A 32 28.42 -9.45 14.33
C LEU A 32 28.30 -10.96 14.56
N GLN A 33 28.62 -11.77 13.56
CA GLN A 33 28.59 -13.23 13.69
C GLN A 33 29.81 -13.75 14.48
N PRO A 34 29.61 -14.69 15.41
CA PRO A 34 30.72 -15.34 16.09
C PRO A 34 31.45 -16.28 15.12
N ASN A 35 32.74 -16.02 14.88
CA ASN A 35 33.70 -16.80 14.08
C ASN A 35 33.76 -16.55 12.56
N ASP A 36 34.07 -15.34 12.09
CA ASP A 36 34.82 -15.25 10.82
C ASP A 36 35.76 -14.04 10.78
N HIS A 37 37.02 -14.29 10.39
CA HIS A 37 38.07 -13.27 10.26
C HIS A 37 37.97 -12.48 8.94
N LYS A 38 36.78 -12.46 8.32
CA LYS A 38 36.52 -11.82 7.03
C LYS A 38 35.31 -10.91 7.15
N ASP A 39 35.29 -9.83 6.37
CA ASP A 39 34.21 -8.83 6.31
C ASP A 39 32.81 -9.39 5.97
N ILE A 40 32.71 -10.70 5.68
CA ILE A 40 31.48 -11.47 5.43
C ILE A 40 30.69 -11.75 6.74
N ALA A 41 31.29 -11.58 7.92
CA ALA A 41 30.66 -11.86 9.23
C ALA A 41 29.71 -10.77 9.76
N THR A 42 29.47 -9.70 9.00
CA THR A 42 28.71 -8.53 9.47
C THR A 42 27.39 -8.42 8.70
N LEU A 43 26.26 -8.49 9.41
CA LEU A 43 24.95 -8.22 8.85
C LEU A 43 24.55 -6.77 9.15
N HIS A 44 24.43 -5.96 8.12
CA HIS A 44 24.08 -4.54 8.23
C HIS A 44 22.56 -4.31 8.36
N ASP A 45 21.74 -5.27 7.92
CA ASP A 45 20.28 -5.17 7.91
C ASP A 45 19.62 -5.69 9.21
N GLY A 46 20.32 -5.63 10.35
CA GLY A 46 19.85 -6.21 11.60
C GLY A 46 18.48 -5.66 12.02
N VAL A 47 18.20 -4.38 11.73
CA VAL A 47 16.89 -3.76 12.02
C VAL A 47 15.77 -4.45 11.25
N GLU A 48 15.97 -4.66 9.95
CA GLU A 48 15.00 -5.34 9.08
C GLU A 48 14.81 -6.81 9.51
N LEU A 49 15.90 -7.51 9.86
CA LEU A 49 15.82 -8.89 10.36
C LEU A 49 14.99 -8.99 11.64
N ILE A 50 15.12 -8.03 12.56
CA ILE A 50 14.31 -7.97 13.78
C ILE A 50 12.86 -7.65 13.45
N TYR A 51 12.58 -6.69 12.57
CA TYR A 51 11.21 -6.39 12.15
C TYR A 51 10.54 -7.59 11.49
N ARG A 52 11.24 -8.28 10.60
CA ARG A 52 10.68 -9.38 9.81
C ARG A 52 10.58 -10.68 10.60
N TYR A 53 11.64 -11.10 11.28
CA TYR A 53 11.73 -12.42 11.90
C TYR A 53 11.74 -12.38 13.44
N GLY A 54 11.99 -11.21 14.04
CA GLY A 54 12.06 -11.06 15.49
C GLY A 54 13.04 -12.04 16.12
N ILE A 55 12.59 -12.73 17.18
CA ILE A 55 13.41 -13.72 17.89
C ILE A 55 13.79 -14.92 17.02
N GLN A 56 13.02 -15.21 15.97
CA GLN A 56 13.28 -16.39 15.13
C GLN A 56 14.58 -16.25 14.34
N ALA A 57 15.02 -15.03 14.03
CA ALA A 57 16.28 -14.78 13.34
C ALA A 57 17.49 -15.21 14.17
N PHE A 58 17.40 -15.26 15.51
CA PHE A 58 18.49 -15.72 16.36
C PHE A 58 18.86 -17.18 16.01
N PRO A 59 20.16 -17.55 15.91
CA PRO A 59 21.36 -16.78 16.27
C PRO A 59 21.94 -15.85 15.19
N PHE A 60 21.12 -15.41 14.23
CA PHE A 60 21.48 -14.54 13.11
C PHE A 60 22.61 -15.12 12.25
N THR A 61 22.75 -16.45 12.22
CA THR A 61 23.68 -17.14 11.34
C THR A 61 23.13 -17.15 9.92
N LYS A 62 24.02 -17.18 8.93
CA LYS A 62 23.62 -17.29 7.51
C LYS A 62 22.67 -18.46 7.27
N GLU A 63 23.01 -19.64 7.78
CA GLU A 63 22.16 -20.85 7.69
C GLU A 63 20.76 -20.65 8.28
N ARG A 64 20.65 -19.96 9.44
CA ARG A 64 19.35 -19.69 10.07
C ARG A 64 18.50 -18.75 9.23
N LEU A 65 19.11 -17.70 8.68
CA LEU A 65 18.43 -16.72 7.83
C LEU A 65 18.01 -17.37 6.50
N ASP A 66 18.89 -18.16 5.87
CA ASP A 66 18.58 -18.90 4.65
C ASP A 66 17.37 -19.83 4.86
N LYS A 67 17.30 -20.50 6.02
CA LYS A 67 16.13 -21.33 6.39
C LYS A 67 14.85 -20.51 6.54
N LEU A 68 14.91 -19.35 7.19
CA LEU A 68 13.73 -18.48 7.37
C LEU A 68 13.24 -17.90 6.03
N HIS A 69 14.17 -17.52 5.16
CA HIS A 69 13.85 -17.04 3.82
C HIS A 69 13.17 -18.15 3.00
N GLU A 70 13.66 -19.38 3.11
CA GLU A 70 13.05 -20.54 2.46
C GLU A 70 11.65 -20.86 3.00
N GLU A 71 11.45 -20.82 4.32
CA GLU A 71 10.13 -20.98 4.94
C GLU A 71 9.14 -19.89 4.46
N GLU A 72 9.59 -18.64 4.35
CA GLU A 72 8.78 -17.53 3.83
C GLU A 72 8.46 -17.70 2.35
N ARG A 73 9.45 -18.09 1.53
CA ARG A 73 9.26 -18.41 0.10
C ARG A 73 8.21 -19.50 -0.09
N GLN A 74 8.29 -20.58 0.68
CA GLN A 74 7.31 -21.67 0.64
C GLN A 74 5.92 -21.21 1.05
N LYS A 75 5.80 -20.31 2.04
CA LYS A 75 4.50 -19.71 2.40
C LYS A 75 3.90 -18.90 1.26
N HIS A 76 4.72 -18.10 0.56
CA HIS A 76 4.26 -17.35 -0.62
C HIS A 76 3.87 -18.28 -1.79
N GLU A 77 4.66 -19.31 -2.05
CA GLU A 77 4.37 -20.29 -3.12
C GLU A 77 3.12 -21.12 -2.84
N ASN A 78 2.85 -21.43 -1.57
CA ASN A 78 1.65 -22.16 -1.15
C ASN A 78 0.50 -21.24 -0.73
N GLN A 79 0.60 -19.94 -1.03
CA GLN A 79 -0.45 -18.97 -0.69
C GLN A 79 -1.79 -19.35 -1.34
N THR A 80 -2.84 -19.35 -0.54
CA THR A 80 -4.24 -19.51 -0.95
C THR A 80 -5.11 -18.61 -0.06
N LEU A 81 -6.35 -18.30 -0.49
CA LEU A 81 -7.29 -17.56 0.36
C LEU A 81 -7.53 -18.24 1.70
N THR A 82 -7.70 -19.57 1.69
CA THR A 82 -7.91 -20.35 2.91
C THR A 82 -6.73 -20.23 3.86
N ASN A 83 -5.50 -20.38 3.37
CA ASN A 83 -4.30 -20.29 4.21
C ASN A 83 -4.09 -18.89 4.81
N LEU A 84 -4.59 -17.85 4.14
CA LEU A 84 -4.47 -16.46 4.60
C LEU A 84 -5.59 -16.05 5.57
N LEU A 85 -6.82 -16.49 5.32
CA LEU A 85 -8.02 -15.97 5.99
C LEU A 85 -8.65 -16.93 6.99
N THR A 86 -8.13 -18.15 7.14
CA THR A 86 -8.60 -19.12 8.14
C THR A 86 -7.52 -19.43 9.16
N ASN A 87 -7.93 -19.97 10.31
CA ASN A 87 -7.04 -20.52 11.33
C ASN A 87 -7.70 -21.75 11.98
N HIS A 88 -7.05 -22.36 12.96
CA HIS A 88 -7.56 -23.57 13.62
C HIS A 88 -8.93 -23.37 14.31
N ASP A 89 -9.27 -22.14 14.68
CA ASP A 89 -10.48 -21.82 15.43
C ASP A 89 -11.58 -21.20 14.56
N ARG A 90 -11.27 -20.81 13.31
CA ARG A 90 -12.20 -20.03 12.45
C ARG A 90 -11.96 -20.22 10.96
N ASP A 91 -13.06 -20.40 10.23
CA ASP A 91 -13.14 -20.47 8.77
C ASP A 91 -14.11 -19.45 8.12
N TYR A 92 -14.61 -18.47 8.88
CA TYR A 92 -15.60 -17.48 8.43
C TYR A 92 -15.13 -16.03 8.60
N LEU A 93 -15.67 -15.10 7.82
CA LEU A 93 -15.53 -13.65 7.96
C LEU A 93 -16.82 -13.04 8.51
N LEU A 94 -16.74 -11.82 9.02
CA LEU A 94 -17.91 -11.04 9.40
C LEU A 94 -18.49 -10.35 8.16
N GLY A 95 -19.76 -10.58 7.88
CA GLY A 95 -20.53 -9.86 6.87
C GLY A 95 -21.05 -8.52 7.35
N HIS A 96 -21.64 -7.75 6.42
CA HIS A 96 -22.40 -6.55 6.74
C HIS A 96 -23.87 -6.78 6.36
N PRO A 97 -24.84 -6.69 7.31
CA PRO A 97 -24.66 -6.32 8.72
C PRO A 97 -23.97 -7.43 9.55
N ARG A 98 -23.25 -7.03 10.63
CA ARG A 98 -22.35 -7.87 11.47
C ARG A 98 -22.88 -9.21 12.00
N THR A 99 -24.18 -9.45 11.93
CA THR A 99 -24.79 -10.70 12.41
C THR A 99 -24.51 -11.90 11.49
N GLU A 100 -24.01 -11.65 10.28
CA GLU A 100 -23.77 -12.68 9.28
C GLU A 100 -22.33 -13.20 9.34
N GLN A 101 -22.17 -14.52 9.42
CA GLN A 101 -20.89 -15.19 9.21
C GLN A 101 -20.82 -15.67 7.77
N VAL A 102 -19.78 -15.24 7.06
CA VAL A 102 -19.56 -15.57 5.65
C VAL A 102 -18.40 -16.57 5.55
N PRO A 103 -18.62 -17.81 5.11
CA PRO A 103 -17.54 -18.79 4.98
C PRO A 103 -16.44 -18.29 4.03
N VAL A 104 -15.18 -18.41 4.42
CA VAL A 104 -14.03 -18.01 3.56
C VAL A 104 -14.05 -18.76 2.23
N ALA A 105 -14.53 -20.00 2.22
CA ALA A 105 -14.69 -20.80 1.00
C ALA A 105 -15.57 -20.13 -0.07
N SER A 106 -16.51 -19.25 0.33
CA SER A 106 -17.37 -18.51 -0.61
C SER A 106 -16.63 -17.41 -1.39
N LEU A 107 -15.40 -17.07 -1.00
CA LEU A 107 -14.55 -16.10 -1.71
C LEU A 107 -13.64 -16.76 -2.74
N ILE A 108 -13.56 -18.10 -2.79
CA ILE A 108 -12.71 -18.81 -3.75
C ILE A 108 -13.18 -18.52 -5.17
N GLY A 109 -12.25 -18.17 -6.07
CA GLY A 109 -12.57 -17.78 -7.45
C GLY A 109 -12.89 -16.29 -7.62
N LYS A 110 -12.91 -15.51 -6.53
CA LYS A 110 -13.13 -14.05 -6.58
C LYS A 110 -11.81 -13.30 -6.50
N THR A 111 -11.78 -12.09 -7.08
CA THR A 111 -10.74 -11.11 -6.76
C THR A 111 -11.02 -10.55 -5.37
N VAL A 112 -10.03 -10.60 -4.46
CA VAL A 112 -10.21 -10.19 -3.06
C VAL A 112 -9.23 -9.09 -2.68
N GLY A 113 -9.74 -7.96 -2.20
CA GLY A 113 -8.94 -6.89 -1.62
C GLY A 113 -8.79 -7.04 -0.10
N LEU A 114 -7.58 -7.21 0.41
CA LEU A 114 -7.29 -7.12 1.85
C LEU A 114 -7.03 -5.66 2.22
N TYR A 115 -7.97 -5.05 2.94
CA TYR A 115 -7.92 -3.63 3.30
C TYR A 115 -7.44 -3.44 4.74
N PHE A 116 -6.16 -3.09 4.89
CA PHE A 116 -5.55 -2.77 6.18
C PHE A 116 -5.82 -1.32 6.54
N SER A 117 -6.54 -1.10 7.64
CA SER A 117 -7.07 0.23 7.99
C SER A 117 -7.39 0.32 9.49
N ALA A 118 -7.62 1.53 9.98
CA ALA A 118 -8.07 1.78 11.36
C ALA A 118 -8.80 3.11 11.47
N GLN A 119 -9.70 3.23 12.45
CA GLN A 119 -10.49 4.43 12.69
C GLN A 119 -9.63 5.61 13.18
N TRP A 120 -8.62 5.33 14.01
CA TRP A 120 -7.72 6.36 14.55
C TRP A 120 -6.77 6.95 13.49
N CYS A 121 -6.72 6.36 12.30
CA CYS A 121 -5.86 6.76 11.19
C CYS A 121 -6.59 7.74 10.26
N ILE A 122 -6.21 9.02 10.30
CA ILE A 122 -6.85 10.08 9.47
C ILE A 122 -6.83 9.76 7.96
N PRO A 123 -5.69 9.34 7.36
CA PRO A 123 -5.68 8.97 5.95
C PRO A 123 -6.61 7.79 5.62
N CYS A 124 -6.81 6.89 6.57
CA CYS A 124 -7.70 5.74 6.45
C CYS A 124 -9.16 6.17 6.35
N VAL A 125 -9.62 7.00 7.29
CA VAL A 125 -10.99 7.53 7.32
C VAL A 125 -11.31 8.38 6.08
N LYS A 126 -10.31 9.09 5.53
CA LYS A 126 -10.46 9.81 4.24
C LYS A 126 -10.60 8.85 3.04
N PHE A 127 -9.89 7.71 3.06
CA PHE A 127 -9.85 6.78 1.93
C PHE A 127 -11.05 5.82 1.89
N ALA A 128 -11.56 5.37 3.03
CA ALA A 128 -12.63 4.37 3.10
C ALA A 128 -13.90 4.74 2.30
N PRO A 129 -14.44 5.97 2.34
CA PRO A 129 -15.60 6.35 1.53
C PRO A 129 -15.35 6.28 0.02
N LYS A 130 -14.13 6.65 -0.42
CA LYS A 130 -13.71 6.56 -1.82
C LYS A 130 -13.65 5.10 -2.27
N LEU A 131 -13.04 4.24 -1.45
CA LEU A 131 -12.98 2.80 -1.72
C LEU A 131 -14.38 2.18 -1.75
N ALA A 132 -15.27 2.54 -0.81
CA ALA A 132 -16.65 2.08 -0.79
C ALA A 132 -17.41 2.49 -2.06
N SER A 133 -17.26 3.73 -2.54
CA SER A 133 -17.87 4.17 -3.79
C SER A 133 -17.40 3.34 -5.00
N ILE A 134 -16.10 3.06 -5.09
CA ILE A 134 -15.52 2.28 -6.18
C ILE A 134 -15.92 0.82 -6.10
N TYR A 135 -15.93 0.24 -4.90
CA TYR A 135 -16.42 -1.12 -4.64
C TYR A 135 -17.84 -1.31 -5.19
N HIS A 136 -18.77 -0.41 -4.87
CA HIS A 136 -20.14 -0.48 -5.39
C HIS A 136 -20.20 -0.38 -6.92
N LYS A 137 -19.39 0.48 -7.54
CA LYS A 137 -19.34 0.59 -9.00
C LYS A 137 -18.84 -0.70 -9.66
N ILE A 138 -17.79 -1.31 -9.11
CA ILE A 138 -17.27 -2.60 -9.59
C ILE A 138 -18.36 -3.67 -9.47
N LYS A 139 -19.00 -3.80 -8.29
CA LYS A 139 -20.09 -4.75 -8.05
C LYS A 139 -21.31 -4.56 -8.96
N GLN A 140 -21.54 -3.36 -9.49
CA GLN A 140 -22.64 -3.04 -10.40
C GLN A 140 -22.29 -3.21 -11.89
N THR A 141 -21.01 -3.37 -12.22
CA THR A 141 -20.57 -3.48 -13.61
C THR A 141 -20.91 -4.88 -14.13
N PRO A 142 -21.68 -5.03 -15.23
CA PRO A 142 -21.95 -6.33 -15.81
C PRO A 142 -20.65 -6.95 -16.30
N ILE A 143 -20.25 -8.07 -15.71
CA ILE A 143 -19.08 -8.82 -16.18
C ILE A 143 -19.51 -9.57 -17.44
N GLU A 144 -18.78 -9.38 -18.53
CA GLU A 144 -18.95 -10.20 -19.72
C GLU A 144 -18.68 -11.66 -19.32
N LYS A 145 -19.69 -12.52 -19.47
CA LYS A 145 -19.56 -13.96 -19.23
C LYS A 145 -18.62 -14.55 -20.29
N GLY A 146 -17.31 -14.52 -20.02
CA GLY A 146 -16.39 -15.49 -20.58
C GLY A 146 -16.68 -16.86 -19.96
N ASP A 147 -16.51 -17.93 -20.74
CA ASP A 147 -17.07 -19.26 -20.47
C ASP A 147 -16.71 -19.93 -19.13
N ASP A 148 -15.82 -19.39 -18.29
CA ASP A 148 -15.34 -20.08 -17.08
C ASP A 148 -15.22 -19.26 -15.78
N PHE A 149 -15.36 -17.92 -15.78
CA PHE A 149 -15.18 -17.12 -14.54
C PHE A 149 -16.18 -15.96 -14.44
N GLU A 150 -16.97 -15.97 -13.37
CA GLU A 150 -17.70 -14.79 -12.90
C GLU A 150 -16.70 -13.92 -12.14
N GLU A 151 -16.19 -12.86 -12.77
CA GLU A 151 -15.26 -11.93 -12.12
C GLU A 151 -15.98 -11.18 -10.98
N ASP A 152 -16.08 -11.78 -9.80
CA ASP A 152 -16.63 -11.13 -8.60
C ASP A 152 -15.48 -10.49 -7.80
N PHE A 153 -15.78 -9.37 -7.15
CA PHE A 153 -14.83 -8.60 -6.35
C PHE A 153 -15.32 -8.49 -4.92
N GLU A 154 -14.49 -8.86 -3.94
CA GLU A 154 -14.81 -8.68 -2.52
C GLU A 154 -13.70 -7.96 -1.78
N ILE A 155 -14.02 -7.26 -0.69
CA ILE A 155 -13.03 -6.66 0.20
C ILE A 155 -13.15 -7.29 1.59
N VAL A 156 -12.00 -7.56 2.21
CA VAL A 156 -11.90 -8.00 3.60
C VAL A 156 -11.15 -6.94 4.39
N PHE A 157 -11.86 -6.29 5.31
CA PHE A 157 -11.27 -5.36 6.27
C PHE A 157 -10.39 -6.10 7.27
N VAL A 158 -9.14 -5.67 7.35
CA VAL A 158 -8.12 -6.14 8.28
C VAL A 158 -7.82 -4.98 9.23
N SER A 159 -8.40 -5.03 10.42
CA SER A 159 -8.38 -3.89 11.35
C SER A 159 -7.07 -3.79 12.14
N ASN A 160 -6.55 -2.56 12.21
CA ASN A 160 -5.50 -2.14 13.13
C ASN A 160 -6.07 -1.29 14.28
N ASP A 161 -7.37 -1.36 14.55
CA ASP A 161 -7.99 -0.68 15.69
C ASP A 161 -7.49 -1.26 17.02
N ARG A 162 -7.62 -0.46 18.09
CA ARG A 162 -7.04 -0.80 19.39
C ARG A 162 -8.00 -1.53 20.32
N ASP A 163 -9.29 -1.45 20.00
CA ASP A 163 -10.38 -2.01 20.78
C ASP A 163 -11.57 -2.37 19.87
N GLN A 164 -12.48 -3.18 20.44
CA GLN A 164 -13.65 -3.70 19.75
C GLN A 164 -14.63 -2.59 19.35
N GLU A 165 -14.80 -1.56 20.19
CA GLU A 165 -15.76 -0.47 19.94
C GLU A 165 -15.35 0.38 18.73
N ALA A 166 -14.06 0.71 18.64
CA ALA A 166 -13.50 1.41 17.49
C ALA A 166 -13.66 0.58 16.20
N PHE A 167 -13.31 -0.71 16.26
CA PHE A 167 -13.51 -1.65 15.15
C PHE A 167 -14.98 -1.68 14.69
N ASP A 168 -15.91 -1.86 15.63
CA ASP A 168 -17.33 -2.00 15.33
C ASP A 168 -17.87 -0.71 14.68
N SER A 169 -17.59 0.45 15.27
CA SER A 169 -18.09 1.72 14.75
C SER A 169 -17.56 2.04 13.36
N TYR A 170 -16.32 1.64 13.06
CA TYR A 170 -15.71 1.89 11.75
C TYR A 170 -16.16 0.87 10.71
N PHE A 171 -16.23 -0.41 11.07
CA PHE A 171 -16.71 -1.47 10.18
C PHE A 171 -18.18 -1.27 9.77
N ASP A 172 -19.02 -0.70 10.65
CA ASP A 172 -20.41 -0.34 10.32
C ASP A 172 -20.53 0.66 9.16
N THR A 173 -19.46 1.38 8.83
CA THR A 173 -19.44 2.32 7.70
C THR A 173 -19.03 1.67 6.37
N MET A 174 -18.68 0.38 6.38
CA MET A 174 -18.08 -0.32 5.25
C MET A 174 -19.05 -1.35 4.64
N PRO A 175 -19.14 -1.44 3.29
CA PRO A 175 -20.11 -2.31 2.61
C PRO A 175 -19.57 -3.74 2.34
N TRP A 176 -18.48 -4.15 2.99
CA TRP A 176 -17.74 -5.38 2.67
C TRP A 176 -17.51 -6.25 3.91
N LEU A 177 -16.68 -7.28 3.80
CA LEU A 177 -16.43 -8.25 4.88
C LEU A 177 -15.32 -7.79 5.84
N ALA A 178 -15.20 -8.41 7.00
CA ALA A 178 -14.09 -8.17 7.92
C ALA A 178 -13.56 -9.45 8.57
N LEU A 179 -12.27 -9.45 8.89
CA LEU A 179 -11.76 -10.36 9.92
C LEU A 179 -12.30 -9.93 11.29
N PRO A 180 -12.68 -10.89 12.16
CA PRO A 180 -13.05 -10.55 13.53
C PRO A 180 -11.94 -9.78 14.25
N PHE A 181 -12.32 -8.83 15.09
CA PHE A 181 -11.38 -8.09 15.91
C PHE A 181 -10.57 -9.06 16.81
N GLY A 182 -9.27 -8.81 16.93
CA GLY A 182 -8.36 -9.65 17.71
C GLY A 182 -7.94 -10.97 17.04
N ASP A 183 -8.38 -11.24 15.80
CA ASP A 183 -7.97 -12.45 15.07
C ASP A 183 -6.43 -12.48 14.88
N PRO A 184 -5.76 -13.60 15.21
CA PRO A 184 -4.31 -13.72 15.08
C PRO A 184 -3.80 -13.55 13.63
N ALA A 185 -4.64 -13.87 12.63
CA ALA A 185 -4.30 -13.72 11.22
C ALA A 185 -4.00 -12.25 10.85
N VAL A 186 -4.57 -11.26 11.55
CA VAL A 186 -4.32 -9.83 11.29
C VAL A 186 -2.82 -9.53 11.32
N LYS A 187 -2.10 -10.01 12.33
CA LYS A 187 -0.65 -9.79 12.48
C LYS A 187 0.16 -10.57 11.46
N GLU A 188 -0.23 -11.82 11.19
CA GLU A 188 0.44 -12.66 10.20
C GLU A 188 0.27 -12.10 8.78
N LEU A 189 -0.91 -11.58 8.45
CA LEU A 189 -1.19 -10.93 7.16
C LEU A 189 -0.36 -9.65 7.01
N ALA A 190 -0.33 -8.78 8.02
CA ALA A 190 0.47 -7.57 7.98
C ALA A 190 1.96 -7.89 7.75
N LYS A 191 2.47 -8.95 8.39
CA LYS A 191 3.83 -9.44 8.18
C LYS A 191 4.03 -10.05 6.77
N HIS A 192 3.16 -10.96 6.35
CA HIS A 192 3.23 -11.65 5.04
C HIS A 192 3.21 -10.68 3.87
N PHE A 193 2.46 -9.58 3.99
CA PHE A 193 2.41 -8.56 2.96
C PHE A 193 3.41 -7.41 3.16
N ASP A 194 4.19 -7.40 4.25
CA ASP A 194 5.09 -6.31 4.65
C ASP A 194 4.34 -4.96 4.73
N VAL A 195 3.20 -4.96 5.40
CA VAL A 195 2.35 -3.77 5.61
C VAL A 195 2.97 -2.92 6.72
N ARG A 196 3.69 -1.87 6.32
CA ARG A 196 4.34 -0.92 7.24
C ARG A 196 3.46 0.27 7.59
N ASP A 197 2.62 0.70 6.65
CA ASP A 197 1.76 1.86 6.78
C ASP A 197 0.32 1.56 6.34
N ILE A 198 -0.63 2.27 6.94
CA ILE A 198 -2.05 2.21 6.60
C ILE A 198 -2.55 3.59 6.13
N PRO A 199 -3.54 3.66 5.22
CA PRO A 199 -4.26 2.53 4.63
C PRO A 199 -3.43 1.80 3.57
N CYS A 200 -3.55 0.46 3.56
CA CYS A 200 -2.98 -0.42 2.55
C CYS A 200 -4.09 -1.32 1.97
N LEU A 201 -4.04 -1.57 0.67
CA LEU A 201 -4.97 -2.47 -0.02
C LEU A 201 -4.17 -3.43 -0.88
N VAL A 202 -4.15 -4.70 -0.48
CA VAL A 202 -3.52 -5.79 -1.23
C VAL A 202 -4.58 -6.49 -2.05
N ILE A 203 -4.34 -6.69 -3.34
CA ILE A 203 -5.26 -7.39 -4.24
C ILE A 203 -4.77 -8.81 -4.44
N LEU A 204 -5.67 -9.76 -4.19
CA LEU A 204 -5.54 -11.18 -4.46
C LEU A 204 -6.40 -11.56 -5.65
N GLY A 205 -5.88 -12.40 -6.53
CA GLY A 205 -6.61 -12.92 -7.69
C GLY A 205 -7.58 -14.05 -7.31
N PRO A 206 -8.40 -14.51 -8.27
CA PRO A 206 -9.29 -15.66 -8.14
C PRO A 206 -8.62 -16.95 -7.62
N ASP A 207 -7.34 -17.12 -7.92
CA ASP A 207 -6.50 -18.24 -7.50
C ASP A 207 -5.95 -18.10 -6.06
N GLY A 208 -6.25 -16.98 -5.39
CA GLY A 208 -5.74 -16.63 -4.07
C GLY A 208 -4.28 -16.17 -4.06
N LYS A 209 -3.66 -15.95 -5.22
CA LYS A 209 -2.31 -15.39 -5.34
C LYS A 209 -2.34 -13.87 -5.30
N THR A 210 -1.22 -13.29 -4.88
CA THR A 210 -1.07 -11.84 -4.80
C THR A 210 -0.93 -11.28 -6.21
N VAL A 211 -1.86 -10.42 -6.60
CA VAL A 211 -1.80 -9.67 -7.86
C VAL A 211 -1.00 -8.39 -7.65
N THR A 212 -1.29 -7.64 -6.59
CA THR A 212 -0.53 -6.43 -6.26
C THR A 212 -0.66 -6.04 -4.79
N LYS A 213 0.40 -5.48 -4.22
CA LYS A 213 0.38 -4.84 -2.90
C LYS A 213 0.03 -3.34 -2.99
N GLN A 214 -0.08 -2.80 -4.20
CA GLN A 214 -0.28 -1.37 -4.48
C GLN A 214 -1.73 -1.04 -4.83
N GLY A 215 -2.70 -1.84 -4.37
CA GLY A 215 -4.11 -1.66 -4.70
C GLY A 215 -4.65 -0.28 -4.33
N ARG A 216 -4.18 0.32 -3.23
CA ARG A 216 -4.57 1.69 -2.85
C ARG A 216 -4.14 2.71 -3.91
N ASN A 217 -2.96 2.56 -4.50
CA ASN A 217 -2.46 3.46 -5.53
C ASN A 217 -3.27 3.29 -6.80
N LEU A 218 -3.54 2.05 -7.22
CA LEU A 218 -4.37 1.76 -8.39
C LEU A 218 -5.79 2.35 -8.25
N ILE A 219 -6.41 2.21 -7.06
CA ILE A 219 -7.72 2.80 -6.76
C ILE A 219 -7.68 4.33 -6.84
N ASN A 220 -6.61 4.97 -6.37
CA ASN A 220 -6.50 6.43 -6.45
C ASN A 220 -6.27 6.94 -7.88
N LEU A 221 -5.48 6.23 -8.67
CA LEU A 221 -5.11 6.61 -10.04
C LEU A 221 -6.23 6.29 -11.02
N TYR A 222 -6.66 5.04 -11.07
CA TYR A 222 -7.52 4.49 -12.11
C TYR A 222 -8.96 4.26 -11.64
N LYS A 223 -9.25 4.37 -10.34
CA LYS A 223 -10.58 4.17 -9.75
C LYS A 223 -11.15 2.79 -10.12
N GLU A 224 -12.43 2.70 -10.49
CA GLU A 224 -13.08 1.47 -10.96
C GLU A 224 -12.40 0.86 -12.20
N ASN A 225 -11.73 1.68 -13.04
CA ASN A 225 -11.07 1.17 -14.25
C ASN A 225 -9.87 0.28 -13.94
N ALA A 226 -9.33 0.35 -12.72
CA ALA A 226 -8.26 -0.52 -12.27
C ALA A 226 -8.67 -2.00 -12.31
N TYR A 227 -9.96 -2.30 -12.10
CA TYR A 227 -10.49 -3.66 -12.11
C TYR A 227 -10.28 -4.33 -13.49
N PRO A 228 -9.90 -5.63 -13.56
CA PRO A 228 -9.70 -6.60 -12.47
C PRO A 228 -8.32 -6.58 -11.79
N PHE A 229 -7.59 -5.47 -11.88
CA PHE A 229 -6.26 -5.24 -11.30
C PHE A 229 -5.14 -6.12 -11.86
N THR A 230 -5.41 -6.86 -12.94
CA THR A 230 -4.41 -7.69 -13.61
C THR A 230 -3.27 -6.83 -14.16
N GLU A 231 -2.07 -7.40 -14.23
CA GLU A 231 -0.90 -6.72 -14.79
C GLU A 231 -1.17 -6.17 -16.20
N ALA A 232 -1.77 -6.98 -17.07
CA ALA A 232 -2.16 -6.54 -18.42
C ALA A 232 -3.16 -5.37 -18.43
N ARG A 233 -4.09 -5.31 -17.46
CA ARG A 233 -5.03 -4.19 -17.34
C ARG A 233 -4.31 -2.93 -16.87
N VAL A 234 -3.42 -3.04 -15.90
CA VAL A 234 -2.63 -1.91 -15.38
C VAL A 234 -1.72 -1.36 -16.48
N GLU A 235 -1.00 -2.23 -17.20
CA GLU A 235 -0.16 -1.81 -18.34
C GLU A 235 -0.95 -1.07 -19.42
N LEU A 236 -2.18 -1.52 -19.71
CA LEU A 236 -3.05 -0.84 -20.67
C LEU A 236 -3.40 0.58 -20.22
N LEU A 237 -3.74 0.75 -18.94
CA LEU A 237 -4.09 2.04 -18.36
C LEU A 237 -2.87 2.98 -18.32
N GLU A 238 -1.69 2.46 -18.00
CA GLU A 238 -0.43 3.22 -18.05
C GLU A 238 -0.14 3.71 -19.46
N LYS A 239 -0.24 2.83 -20.48
CA LYS A 239 -0.07 3.19 -21.89
C LYS A 239 -1.08 4.27 -22.34
N GLN A 240 -2.33 4.18 -21.89
CA GLN A 240 -3.34 5.20 -22.19
C GLN A 240 -2.96 6.55 -21.57
N MET A 241 -2.54 6.54 -20.30
CA MET A 241 -2.12 7.75 -19.59
C MET A 241 -0.89 8.40 -20.24
N ASP A 242 0.08 7.60 -20.69
CA ASP A 242 1.25 8.07 -21.44
C ASP A 242 0.87 8.69 -22.79
N GLU A 243 -0.09 8.10 -23.49
CA GLU A 243 -0.57 8.63 -24.77
C GLU A 243 -1.33 9.95 -24.58
N GLU A 244 -2.18 10.04 -23.55
CA GLU A 244 -2.87 11.28 -23.18
C GLU A 244 -1.86 12.37 -22.79
N ALA A 245 -0.81 12.02 -22.05
CA ALA A 245 0.22 12.96 -21.62
C ALA A 245 0.97 13.62 -22.78
N LYS A 246 1.10 12.97 -23.94
CA LYS A 246 1.69 13.57 -25.15
C LYS A 246 0.93 14.80 -25.65
N SER A 247 -0.37 14.89 -25.34
CA SER A 247 -1.22 16.02 -25.72
C SER A 247 -1.19 17.17 -24.71
N LEU A 248 -0.61 16.97 -23.52
CA LEU A 248 -0.56 17.96 -22.47
C LEU A 248 0.54 19.02 -22.72
N PRO A 249 0.30 20.28 -22.35
CA PRO A 249 1.32 21.32 -22.45
C PRO A 249 2.51 21.02 -21.53
N ARG A 250 3.72 21.26 -22.02
CA ARG A 250 4.97 21.04 -21.25
C ARG A 250 5.06 21.88 -19.99
N THR A 251 4.50 23.09 -20.02
CA THR A 251 4.48 24.00 -18.88
C THR A 251 3.12 24.66 -18.72
N VAL A 252 2.76 24.97 -17.47
CA VAL A 252 1.47 25.57 -17.11
C VAL A 252 1.63 26.52 -15.92
N VAL A 253 0.75 27.53 -15.84
CA VAL A 253 0.60 28.38 -14.66
C VAL A 253 -0.64 27.93 -13.89
N HIS A 254 -0.48 27.64 -12.59
CA HIS A 254 -1.56 27.16 -11.74
C HIS A 254 -2.06 28.29 -10.81
N PRO A 255 -3.36 28.62 -10.72
CA PRO A 255 -3.85 29.74 -9.91
C PRO A 255 -3.47 29.69 -8.41
N GLY A 256 -3.33 28.48 -7.86
CA GLY A 256 -2.91 28.24 -6.48
C GLY A 256 -1.38 28.31 -6.26
N HIS A 257 -0.59 28.60 -7.30
CA HIS A 257 0.87 28.60 -7.22
C HIS A 257 1.50 29.70 -8.10
N ARG A 258 2.63 30.28 -7.67
CA ARG A 258 3.21 31.46 -8.34
C ARG A 258 4.21 31.13 -9.45
N HIS A 259 4.90 30.00 -9.35
CA HIS A 259 5.87 29.57 -10.36
C HIS A 259 5.19 28.78 -11.47
N GLU A 260 5.85 28.75 -12.64
CA GLU A 260 5.46 27.85 -13.71
C GLU A 260 5.70 26.39 -13.28
N LEU A 261 4.76 25.50 -13.62
CA LEU A 261 4.86 24.08 -13.36
C LEU A 261 5.25 23.36 -14.65
N THR A 262 6.20 22.44 -14.53
CA THR A 262 6.67 21.59 -15.63
C THR A 262 5.98 20.24 -15.58
N LEU A 263 5.54 19.73 -16.73
CA LEU A 263 5.03 18.37 -16.84
C LEU A 263 6.18 17.38 -16.65
N VAL A 264 6.08 16.56 -15.60
CA VAL A 264 7.04 15.51 -15.25
C VAL A 264 6.37 14.14 -15.25
N SER A 265 7.17 13.11 -15.44
CA SER A 265 6.84 11.70 -15.32
C SER A 265 7.87 10.99 -14.44
N GLU A 266 7.61 9.73 -14.12
CA GLU A 266 8.48 8.92 -13.25
C GLU A 266 9.95 8.87 -13.70
N GLY A 267 10.21 8.97 -15.01
CA GLY A 267 11.57 8.99 -15.55
C GLY A 267 12.33 10.32 -15.42
N ASN A 268 11.68 11.44 -15.10
CA ASN A 268 12.32 12.76 -15.09
C ASN A 268 11.95 13.66 -13.89
N GLY A 269 11.21 13.15 -12.90
CA GLY A 269 10.90 13.88 -11.66
C GLY A 269 9.56 13.57 -11.00
N GLY A 270 8.68 12.77 -11.62
CA GLY A 270 7.32 12.45 -11.16
C GLY A 270 7.20 11.11 -10.45
N GLY A 271 7.56 11.03 -9.17
CA GLY A 271 7.28 9.86 -8.32
C GLY A 271 5.85 9.87 -7.76
N PRO A 272 5.54 9.03 -6.75
CA PRO A 272 4.33 9.17 -5.95
C PRO A 272 4.28 10.52 -5.23
N PHE A 273 3.17 11.25 -5.34
CA PHE A 273 3.01 12.58 -4.76
C PHE A 273 1.63 12.79 -4.13
N ILE A 274 1.49 13.80 -3.27
CA ILE A 274 0.18 14.30 -2.83
C ILE A 274 -0.11 15.58 -3.58
N CYS A 275 -1.17 15.56 -4.40
CA CYS A 275 -1.56 16.71 -5.20
C CYS A 275 -1.96 17.88 -4.29
N CYS A 276 -1.25 19.00 -4.40
CA CYS A 276 -1.52 20.20 -3.61
C CYS A 276 -2.89 20.85 -3.90
N GLY A 277 -3.51 20.50 -5.05
CA GLY A 277 -4.81 21.04 -5.45
C GLY A 277 -6.00 20.28 -4.88
N CYS A 278 -5.90 18.97 -4.70
CA CYS A 278 -7.02 18.13 -4.25
C CYS A 278 -6.73 17.25 -3.03
N ASP A 279 -5.50 17.28 -2.48
CA ASP A 279 -5.06 16.46 -1.35
C ASP A 279 -5.19 14.94 -1.61
N GLU A 280 -5.23 14.52 -2.88
CA GLU A 280 -5.25 13.11 -3.27
C GLU A 280 -3.87 12.65 -3.76
N GLN A 281 -3.57 11.38 -3.51
CA GLN A 281 -2.39 10.71 -4.05
C GLN A 281 -2.38 10.74 -5.59
N GLY A 282 -1.24 11.11 -6.16
CA GLY A 282 -0.88 10.94 -7.57
C GLY A 282 0.37 10.06 -7.72
N SER A 283 0.62 9.64 -8.96
CA SER A 283 1.79 8.87 -9.39
C SER A 283 1.91 8.98 -10.91
N GLY A 284 3.12 8.81 -11.45
CA GLY A 284 3.38 8.91 -12.88
C GLY A 284 3.43 10.37 -13.33
N TRP A 285 2.42 10.82 -14.08
CA TRP A 285 2.40 12.18 -14.63
C TRP A 285 1.93 13.22 -13.62
N ALA A 286 2.69 14.30 -13.50
CA ALA A 286 2.40 15.43 -12.61
C ALA A 286 2.84 16.75 -13.23
N TYR A 287 2.24 17.86 -12.79
CA TYR A 287 2.83 19.18 -12.97
C TYR A 287 3.58 19.57 -11.70
N GLN A 288 4.90 19.73 -11.80
CA GLN A 288 5.80 20.00 -10.68
C GLN A 288 6.48 21.36 -10.84
N CYS A 289 6.49 22.16 -9.78
CA CYS A 289 7.35 23.32 -9.67
C CYS A 289 8.76 22.87 -9.27
N LEU A 290 9.74 23.02 -10.16
CA LEU A 290 11.13 22.64 -9.89
C LEU A 290 11.81 23.55 -8.86
N GLU A 291 11.25 24.71 -8.56
CA GLU A 291 11.81 25.66 -7.58
C GLU A 291 11.42 25.33 -6.13
N CYS A 292 10.22 24.78 -5.91
CA CYS A 292 9.70 24.60 -4.55
C CYS A 292 8.99 23.26 -4.30
N GLY A 293 8.91 22.38 -5.29
CA GLY A 293 8.31 21.04 -5.15
C GLY A 293 6.77 21.03 -5.11
N TYR A 294 6.10 22.12 -5.52
CA TYR A 294 4.65 22.13 -5.64
C TYR A 294 4.19 21.18 -6.75
N GLU A 295 3.36 20.20 -6.42
CA GLU A 295 2.93 19.14 -7.36
C GLU A 295 1.41 19.02 -7.43
N VAL A 296 0.89 18.93 -8.65
CA VAL A 296 -0.55 18.70 -8.89
C VAL A 296 -0.77 17.68 -10.00
N HIS A 297 -1.90 16.97 -9.93
CA HIS A 297 -2.31 16.10 -11.03
C HIS A 297 -2.50 16.91 -12.32
N PRO A 298 -2.29 16.31 -13.50
CA PRO A 298 -2.65 16.93 -14.78
C PRO A 298 -4.08 17.47 -14.82
N LYS A 299 -5.04 16.70 -14.31
CA LYS A 299 -6.47 17.10 -14.21
C LYS A 299 -6.74 18.26 -13.23
N CYS A 300 -5.82 18.52 -12.30
CA CYS A 300 -5.95 19.57 -11.29
C CYS A 300 -5.38 20.90 -11.76
N VAL A 301 -4.68 20.92 -12.89
CA VAL A 301 -4.36 22.16 -13.59
C VAL A 301 -5.59 22.59 -14.35
N ILE A 302 -6.40 23.44 -13.73
CA ILE A 302 -7.55 24.05 -14.39
C ILE A 302 -7.00 24.82 -15.60
N THR A 303 -7.20 24.28 -16.79
CA THR A 303 -6.96 25.01 -18.03
C THR A 303 -7.94 26.16 -18.04
N SER A 304 -7.42 27.39 -18.01
CA SER A 304 -8.20 28.58 -18.33
C SER A 304 -8.62 28.51 -19.79
N ALA A 305 -9.67 27.77 -20.11
CA ALA A 305 -10.21 27.64 -21.46
C ALA A 305 -11.74 27.52 -21.44
N ASN A 306 -12.42 28.55 -20.91
CA ASN A 306 -13.50 29.29 -21.59
C ASN A 306 -14.22 30.25 -20.61
N PRO A 307 -14.09 31.58 -20.76
CA PRO A 307 -15.08 32.51 -20.21
C PRO A 307 -16.26 32.55 -21.19
N ALA A 308 -17.24 31.68 -21.02
CA ALA A 308 -18.48 31.77 -21.78
C ALA A 308 -19.71 31.67 -20.89
N SER A 309 -20.45 32.77 -20.89
CA SER A 309 -21.83 32.96 -20.42
C SER A 309 -22.04 33.08 -18.90
N THR A 310 -21.94 34.30 -18.39
CA THR A 310 -23.10 34.97 -17.75
C THR A 310 -22.82 36.46 -17.63
N GLY A 311 -23.68 37.26 -18.27
CA GLY A 311 -23.74 38.70 -18.07
C GLY A 311 -23.58 39.51 -19.35
N ASN A 312 -24.68 39.71 -20.07
CA ASN A 312 -25.06 41.10 -20.33
C ASN A 312 -26.59 41.25 -20.38
N LYS A 313 -27.09 42.04 -19.43
CA LYS A 313 -28.30 42.85 -19.61
C LYS A 313 -27.95 43.93 -20.63
N ASP A 314 -28.89 44.24 -21.52
CA ASP A 314 -29.30 45.62 -21.88
C ASP A 314 -30.38 45.53 -22.95
N GLY A 315 -31.54 46.14 -22.67
CA GLY A 315 -32.74 46.17 -23.51
C GLY A 315 -34.02 46.06 -22.70
#